data_AF-A0A1E5HFV5-F1
#
_entry.id   AF-A0A1E5HFV5-F1
#
_cell.length_a   1.000
_cell.length_b   1.000
_cell.length_c   1.000
_cell.angle_alpha   90.00
_cell.angle_beta   90.00
_cell.angle_gamma   90.00
#
_symmetry.space_group_name_H-M   'P 1'
#
loop_
_entity.id
_entity.type
_entity.pdbx_description
1 polymer ?
#
loop_
_entity_poly.entity_id
_entity_poly.type
_entity_poly.pdbx_seq_one_letter_code
_entity_poly.pdbx_strand_id
1 'polypeptide(L)'
;MKKKSLSLLIVSLVTVGGTIAPISSLAETTDKKIEQQDKEISALKEKQKGVAAQITTLENEISSIFDDGIALNKQKTALTEESEQLKKDIEALDIRINKRTEAIQKQGRNVQVNGQGTQILDMLLNAESISDAVGRVQAISSILTANNDLVKQQKEDKTLVETKKSDIQKNLADIEEATVQLEKEKENLVAKQADLNVLKAEVDSETSGAESSKNTLLKQQQEALKAQLESEAKKKTEKKATASSQPEKQAAQSQVTDEQTTTTTTNNTTDTNNTGDTNSSGSNSNNQEVTKPSETPKQPVVPPVTSGDATFQALNALRTANGLNPVSWDAGLAAAATSRAAIMQNYQVPSDHWNRGDEVIAFMFAPGNSVIMAWYNETNMSSPSGTGHRDWEMNPNMTRVGFGYVGDVIVGHSA
;
A
#
# COMPACT_ATOMS: atom_id res chain seq x y z
N MET A 1 -2.56 -20.84 -22.33
CA MET A 1 -1.77 -21.21 -21.13
C MET A 1 -0.38 -21.65 -21.54
N LYS A 2 0.70 -21.03 -21.02
CA LYS A 2 2.09 -21.52 -21.14
C LYS A 2 2.72 -21.48 -19.74
N LYS A 3 2.70 -22.61 -19.02
CA LYS A 3 3.35 -22.71 -17.71
C LYS A 3 4.87 -22.69 -17.91
N LYS A 4 5.55 -21.61 -17.50
CA LYS A 4 7.01 -21.60 -17.35
C LYS A 4 7.32 -22.23 -15.99
N SER A 5 7.77 -23.48 -15.98
CA SER A 5 8.30 -24.12 -14.78
C SER A 5 9.61 -23.44 -14.38
N LEU A 6 9.68 -22.87 -13.17
CA LEU A 6 10.96 -22.51 -12.57
C LEU A 6 11.75 -23.79 -12.30
N SER A 7 12.97 -23.88 -12.83
CA SER A 7 13.86 -25.03 -12.59
C SER A 7 14.47 -24.89 -11.19
N LEU A 8 13.98 -25.69 -10.25
CA LEU A 8 14.51 -25.76 -8.88
C LEU A 8 15.95 -26.32 -8.92
N LEU A 9 16.95 -25.44 -8.90
CA LEU A 9 18.35 -25.82 -9.05
C LEU A 9 18.93 -26.23 -7.68
N ILE A 10 18.61 -27.47 -7.28
CA ILE A 10 19.10 -28.07 -6.03
C ILE A 10 20.63 -28.18 -6.07
N VAL A 11 21.32 -27.25 -5.41
CA VAL A 11 22.79 -27.28 -5.27
C VAL A 11 23.17 -28.43 -4.32
N SER A 12 23.91 -29.40 -4.85
CA SER A 12 24.31 -30.61 -4.14
C SER A 12 25.16 -30.29 -2.89
N LEU A 13 24.81 -30.90 -1.76
CA LEU A 13 25.58 -30.81 -0.52
C LEU A 13 26.83 -31.70 -0.60
N VAL A 14 27.91 -31.19 -1.22
CA VAL A 14 29.13 -31.97 -1.46
C VAL A 14 29.96 -32.13 -0.17
N THR A 15 29.69 -33.18 0.59
CA THR A 15 30.53 -33.65 1.71
C THR A 15 31.79 -34.34 1.18
N VAL A 16 32.93 -33.64 1.16
CA VAL A 16 34.23 -34.22 0.77
C VAL A 16 34.94 -34.82 1.99
N GLY A 17 35.16 -36.14 1.98
CA GLY A 17 36.08 -36.82 2.89
C GLY A 17 37.54 -36.48 2.56
N GLY A 18 38.37 -36.29 3.58
CA GLY A 18 39.67 -35.63 3.43
C GLY A 18 40.77 -36.44 2.74
N THR A 19 41.53 -35.76 1.87
CA THR A 19 42.92 -36.09 1.51
C THR A 19 43.78 -34.83 1.70
N ILE A 20 45.03 -34.98 2.17
CA ILE A 20 45.88 -33.83 2.53
C ILE A 20 46.57 -33.30 1.27
N ALA A 21 46.03 -32.22 0.71
CA ALA A 21 46.61 -31.46 -0.40
C ALA A 21 47.44 -30.25 0.11
N PRO A 22 48.41 -29.73 -0.68
CA PRO A 22 49.19 -28.54 -0.30
C PRO A 22 48.29 -27.30 -0.16
N ILE A 23 48.40 -26.62 1.00
CA ILE A 23 47.44 -25.62 1.50
C ILE A 23 47.20 -24.45 0.54
N SER A 24 48.15 -24.12 -0.33
CA SER A 24 48.01 -23.08 -1.37
C SER A 24 46.75 -23.26 -2.24
N SER A 25 46.36 -24.50 -2.58
CA SER A 25 45.15 -24.75 -3.38
C SER A 25 43.86 -24.61 -2.57
N LEU A 26 43.89 -24.74 -1.24
CA LEU A 26 42.73 -24.53 -0.38
C LEU A 26 42.36 -23.05 -0.27
N ALA A 27 43.36 -22.16 -0.18
CA ALA A 27 43.15 -20.71 -0.23
C ALA A 27 42.53 -20.31 -1.59
N GLU A 28 43.20 -20.68 -2.68
CA GLU A 28 42.75 -20.37 -4.05
C GLU A 28 41.38 -20.98 -4.40
N THR A 29 40.94 -22.04 -3.71
CA THR A 29 39.59 -22.61 -3.82
C THR A 29 38.56 -21.86 -2.95
N THR A 30 38.96 -21.37 -1.78
CA THR A 30 38.07 -20.62 -0.88
C THR A 30 37.79 -19.22 -1.42
N ASP A 31 38.80 -18.55 -1.97
CA ASP A 31 38.66 -17.22 -2.56
C ASP A 31 37.71 -17.24 -3.76
N LYS A 32 37.80 -18.26 -4.63
CA LYS A 32 36.87 -18.47 -5.76
C LYS A 32 35.43 -18.76 -5.30
N LYS A 33 35.25 -19.45 -4.16
CA LYS A 33 33.91 -19.64 -3.57
C LYS A 33 33.33 -18.32 -3.04
N ILE A 34 34.16 -17.48 -2.39
CA ILE A 34 33.73 -16.16 -1.91
C ILE A 34 33.36 -15.26 -3.10
N GLU A 35 34.16 -15.26 -4.17
CA GLU A 35 33.87 -14.52 -5.42
C GLU A 35 32.57 -15.01 -6.09
N GLN A 36 32.32 -16.32 -6.10
CA GLN A 36 31.05 -16.89 -6.58
C GLN A 36 29.86 -16.45 -5.71
N GLN A 37 30.02 -16.48 -4.38
CA GLN A 37 28.98 -16.06 -3.44
C GLN A 37 28.66 -14.57 -3.57
N ASP A 38 29.65 -13.71 -3.82
CA ASP A 38 29.44 -12.28 -4.07
C ASP A 38 28.69 -12.01 -5.38
N LYS A 39 28.94 -12.80 -6.44
CA LYS A 39 28.16 -12.74 -7.69
C LYS A 39 26.71 -13.18 -7.48
N GLU A 40 26.49 -14.22 -6.68
CA GLU A 40 25.15 -14.69 -6.31
C GLU A 40 24.40 -13.64 -5.48
N ILE A 41 24.99 -13.10 -4.41
CA ILE A 41 24.41 -12.03 -3.58
C ILE A 41 24.09 -10.78 -4.43
N SER A 42 24.97 -10.42 -5.38
CA SER A 42 24.74 -9.29 -6.29
C SER A 42 23.56 -9.53 -7.23
N ALA A 43 23.44 -10.73 -7.81
CA ALA A 43 22.32 -11.10 -8.68
C ALA A 43 21.00 -11.17 -7.90
N LEU A 44 21.02 -11.67 -6.67
CA LEU A 44 19.87 -11.68 -5.78
C LEU A 44 19.43 -10.27 -5.38
N LYS A 45 20.37 -9.33 -5.13
CA LYS A 45 20.02 -7.94 -4.81
C LYS A 45 19.39 -7.17 -5.98
N GLU A 46 19.83 -7.42 -7.22
CA GLU A 46 19.10 -6.90 -8.39
C GLU A 46 17.76 -7.62 -8.61
N LYS A 47 17.62 -8.90 -8.24
CA LYS A 47 16.31 -9.62 -8.20
C LYS A 47 15.36 -8.99 -7.17
N GLN A 48 15.81 -8.69 -5.95
CA GLN A 48 15.03 -7.97 -4.92
C GLN A 48 14.53 -6.62 -5.43
N LYS A 49 15.42 -5.81 -5.99
CA LYS A 49 15.12 -4.49 -6.56
C LYS A 49 14.15 -4.57 -7.74
N GLY A 50 14.30 -5.58 -8.61
CA GLY A 50 13.39 -5.83 -9.73
C GLY A 50 12.00 -6.28 -9.29
N VAL A 51 11.88 -7.04 -8.20
CA VAL A 51 10.59 -7.42 -7.60
C VAL A 51 9.94 -6.23 -6.90
N ALA A 52 10.70 -5.46 -6.12
CA ALA A 52 10.21 -4.23 -5.48
C ALA A 52 9.67 -3.21 -6.50
N ALA A 53 10.37 -3.02 -7.63
CA ALA A 53 9.89 -2.13 -8.70
C ALA A 53 8.57 -2.62 -9.34
N GLN A 54 8.38 -3.93 -9.50
CA GLN A 54 7.11 -4.49 -9.99
C GLN A 54 5.97 -4.31 -8.99
N ILE A 55 6.25 -4.49 -7.69
CA ILE A 55 5.33 -4.20 -6.58
C ILE A 55 4.88 -2.73 -6.63
N THR A 56 5.81 -1.77 -6.70
CA THR A 56 5.45 -0.34 -6.76
C THR A 56 4.66 0.01 -8.02
N THR A 57 4.97 -0.57 -9.20
CA THR A 57 4.15 -0.36 -10.40
C THR A 57 2.72 -0.87 -10.19
N LEU A 58 2.56 -2.06 -9.62
CA LEU A 58 1.27 -2.70 -9.38
C LEU A 58 0.43 -1.92 -8.34
N GLU A 59 1.05 -1.43 -7.26
CA GLU A 59 0.38 -0.53 -6.30
C GLU A 59 -0.17 0.73 -6.97
N ASN A 60 0.57 1.32 -7.92
CA ASN A 60 0.08 2.46 -8.70
C ASN A 60 -1.09 2.07 -9.64
N GLU A 61 -1.05 0.89 -10.26
CA GLU A 61 -2.16 0.37 -11.07
C GLU A 61 -3.43 0.16 -10.21
N ILE A 62 -3.29 -0.39 -8.99
CA ILE A 62 -4.40 -0.52 -8.02
C ILE A 62 -4.95 0.86 -7.60
N SER A 63 -4.07 1.83 -7.32
CA SER A 63 -4.49 3.20 -6.97
C SER A 63 -5.26 3.87 -8.10
N SER A 64 -4.87 3.67 -9.36
CA SER A 64 -5.62 4.20 -10.52
C SER A 64 -7.02 3.59 -10.62
N ILE A 65 -7.15 2.26 -10.47
CA ILE A 65 -8.45 1.57 -10.48
C ILE A 65 -9.37 2.05 -9.36
N PHE A 66 -8.79 2.37 -8.20
CA PHE A 66 -9.51 2.95 -7.07
C PHE A 66 -10.04 4.36 -7.40
N ASP A 67 -9.19 5.25 -7.94
CA ASP A 67 -9.60 6.59 -8.37
C ASP A 67 -10.67 6.56 -9.49
N ASP A 68 -10.53 5.64 -10.46
CA ASP A 68 -11.51 5.41 -11.53
C ASP A 68 -12.85 4.89 -10.97
N GLY A 69 -12.81 4.00 -9.97
CA GLY A 69 -14.00 3.52 -9.24
C GLY A 69 -14.73 4.65 -8.52
N ILE A 70 -13.98 5.54 -7.85
CA ILE A 70 -14.54 6.76 -7.24
C ILE A 70 -15.16 7.68 -8.31
N ALA A 71 -14.51 7.83 -9.47
CA ALA A 71 -15.02 8.66 -10.57
C ALA A 71 -16.32 8.12 -11.18
N LEU A 72 -16.40 6.80 -11.42
CA LEU A 72 -17.62 6.13 -11.89
C LEU A 72 -18.75 6.23 -10.86
N ASN A 73 -18.46 6.06 -9.56
CA ASN A 73 -19.48 6.20 -8.51
C ASN A 73 -20.09 7.61 -8.49
N LYS A 74 -19.26 8.67 -8.58
CA LYS A 74 -19.73 10.06 -8.68
C LYS A 74 -20.62 10.30 -9.90
N GLN A 75 -20.31 9.69 -11.05
CA GLN A 75 -21.17 9.74 -12.24
C GLN A 75 -22.50 9.00 -12.00
N LYS A 76 -22.47 7.82 -11.37
CA LYS A 76 -23.65 7.03 -10.99
C LYS A 76 -24.59 7.81 -10.06
N THR A 77 -24.04 8.52 -9.06
CA THR A 77 -24.82 9.43 -8.20
C THR A 77 -25.46 10.56 -9.00
N ALA A 78 -24.69 11.29 -9.81
CA ALA A 78 -25.21 12.42 -10.59
C ALA A 78 -26.31 12.01 -11.60
N LEU A 79 -26.15 10.88 -12.27
CA LEU A 79 -27.17 10.31 -13.17
C LEU A 79 -28.43 9.83 -12.42
N THR A 80 -28.27 9.37 -11.17
CA THR A 80 -29.40 9.01 -10.31
C THR A 80 -30.18 10.27 -9.88
N GLU A 81 -29.48 11.34 -9.51
CA GLU A 81 -30.10 12.65 -9.20
C GLU A 81 -30.79 13.26 -10.43
N GLU A 82 -30.18 13.20 -11.62
CA GLU A 82 -30.84 13.62 -12.86
C GLU A 82 -32.06 12.75 -13.18
N SER A 83 -32.01 11.43 -12.94
CA SER A 83 -33.16 10.54 -13.09
C SER A 83 -34.32 10.91 -12.16
N GLU A 84 -34.04 11.21 -10.89
CA GLU A 84 -35.07 11.65 -9.93
C GLU A 84 -35.60 13.06 -10.24
N GLN A 85 -34.83 13.93 -10.89
CA GLN A 85 -35.36 15.20 -11.39
C GLN A 85 -36.22 15.00 -12.65
N LEU A 86 -35.75 14.18 -13.60
CA LEU A 86 -36.48 13.89 -14.83
C LEU A 86 -37.84 13.25 -14.57
N LYS A 87 -37.99 12.41 -13.53
CA LYS A 87 -39.28 11.88 -13.07
C LYS A 87 -40.27 13.00 -12.67
N LYS A 88 -39.82 13.99 -11.90
CA LYS A 88 -40.65 15.15 -11.49
C LYS A 88 -41.01 16.01 -12.69
N ASP A 89 -40.07 16.19 -13.62
CA ASP A 89 -40.29 16.94 -14.86
C ASP A 89 -41.31 16.24 -15.78
N ILE A 90 -41.28 14.90 -15.85
CA ILE A 90 -42.29 14.06 -16.53
C ILE A 90 -43.68 14.28 -15.93
N GLU A 91 -43.82 14.20 -14.60
CA GLU A 91 -45.10 14.40 -13.91
C GLU A 91 -45.65 15.82 -14.13
N ALA A 92 -44.80 16.84 -13.98
CA ALA A 92 -45.16 18.23 -14.22
C ALA A 92 -45.54 18.50 -15.69
N LEU A 93 -44.88 17.83 -16.64
CA LEU A 93 -45.20 17.87 -18.06
C LEU A 93 -46.55 17.20 -18.32
N ASP A 94 -46.83 16.00 -17.81
CA ASP A 94 -48.09 15.32 -18.09
C ASP A 94 -49.31 16.05 -17.48
N ILE A 95 -49.17 16.63 -16.28
CA ILE A 95 -50.18 17.54 -15.71
C ILE A 95 -50.45 18.75 -16.62
N ARG A 96 -49.40 19.33 -17.23
CA ARG A 96 -49.53 20.44 -18.19
C ARG A 96 -50.20 19.99 -19.48
N ILE A 97 -49.85 18.80 -19.98
CA ILE A 97 -50.43 18.17 -21.17
C ILE A 97 -51.92 17.90 -20.98
N ASN A 98 -52.33 17.29 -19.88
CA ASN A 98 -53.73 16.94 -19.64
C ASN A 98 -54.61 18.20 -19.52
N LYS A 99 -54.15 19.22 -18.76
CA LYS A 99 -54.83 20.53 -18.67
C LYS A 99 -54.96 21.21 -20.05
N ARG A 100 -53.92 21.16 -20.88
CA ARG A 100 -53.94 21.74 -22.24
C ARG A 100 -54.84 20.95 -23.20
N THR A 101 -54.78 19.63 -23.16
CA THR A 101 -55.65 18.75 -23.95
C THR A 101 -57.12 18.95 -23.57
N GLU A 102 -57.45 19.06 -22.29
CA GLU A 102 -58.79 19.46 -21.84
C GLU A 102 -59.21 20.83 -22.38
N ALA A 103 -58.35 21.84 -22.31
CA ALA A 103 -58.64 23.18 -22.80
C ALA A 103 -58.91 23.18 -24.31
N ILE A 104 -58.06 22.51 -25.10
CA ILE A 104 -58.23 22.35 -26.55
C ILE A 104 -59.48 21.53 -26.87
N GLN A 105 -59.81 20.48 -26.12
CA GLN A 105 -61.06 19.74 -26.30
C GLN A 105 -62.32 20.54 -25.92
N LYS A 106 -62.23 21.43 -24.92
CA LYS A 106 -63.32 22.33 -24.53
C LYS A 106 -63.51 23.42 -25.58
N GLN A 107 -62.43 24.02 -26.09
CA GLN A 107 -62.46 24.95 -27.22
C GLN A 107 -62.99 24.28 -28.49
N GLY A 108 -62.50 23.09 -28.85
CA GLY A 108 -62.94 22.32 -30.01
C GLY A 108 -64.41 21.94 -29.94
N ARG A 109 -64.90 21.48 -28.77
CA ARG A 109 -66.35 21.23 -28.57
C ARG A 109 -67.18 22.52 -28.59
N ASN A 110 -66.67 23.62 -28.06
CA ASN A 110 -67.34 24.93 -28.14
C ASN A 110 -67.47 25.37 -29.61
N VAL A 111 -66.40 25.26 -30.41
CA VAL A 111 -66.41 25.50 -31.85
C VAL A 111 -67.31 24.50 -32.60
N GLN A 112 -67.40 23.24 -32.19
CA GLN A 112 -68.26 22.25 -32.86
C GLN A 112 -69.76 22.45 -32.55
N VAL A 113 -70.10 22.85 -31.32
CA VAL A 113 -71.51 22.99 -30.86
C VAL A 113 -72.05 24.39 -31.11
N ASN A 114 -71.31 25.42 -30.69
CA ASN A 114 -71.70 26.83 -30.83
C ASN A 114 -71.13 27.49 -32.09
N GLY A 115 -70.21 26.82 -32.79
CA GLY A 115 -69.60 27.26 -34.06
C GLY A 115 -70.02 26.41 -35.25
N GLN A 116 -71.29 26.00 -35.33
CA GLN A 116 -71.91 25.78 -36.65
C GLN A 116 -71.57 26.98 -37.52
N GLY A 117 -71.17 26.76 -38.79
CA GLY A 117 -70.44 27.78 -39.58
C GLY A 117 -71.12 29.16 -39.67
N THR A 118 -72.45 29.19 -39.54
CA THR A 118 -73.26 30.41 -39.40
C THR A 118 -72.87 31.27 -38.19
N GLN A 119 -72.59 30.71 -37.01
CA GLN A 119 -72.37 31.48 -35.78
C GLN A 119 -71.01 32.19 -35.71
N ILE A 120 -69.94 31.56 -36.23
CA ILE A 120 -68.62 32.23 -36.33
C ILE A 120 -68.68 33.30 -37.42
N LEU A 121 -69.41 33.04 -38.51
CA LEU A 121 -69.66 34.03 -39.55
C LEU A 121 -70.52 35.20 -39.02
N ASP A 122 -71.56 34.91 -38.23
CA ASP A 122 -72.44 35.89 -37.58
C ASP A 122 -71.67 36.77 -36.57
N MET A 123 -70.74 36.21 -35.78
CA MET A 123 -69.86 36.98 -34.89
C MET A 123 -68.90 37.94 -35.64
N LEU A 124 -68.62 37.67 -36.92
CA LEU A 124 -67.83 38.52 -37.82
C LEU A 124 -68.70 39.50 -38.63
N LEU A 125 -69.95 39.14 -38.94
CA LEU A 125 -70.94 40.00 -39.61
C LEU A 125 -71.55 41.03 -38.65
N ASN A 126 -71.78 40.66 -37.39
CA ASN A 126 -72.26 41.51 -36.30
C ASN A 126 -71.10 42.18 -35.53
N ALA A 127 -69.98 42.44 -36.20
CA ALA A 127 -68.91 43.28 -35.67
C ALA A 127 -69.32 44.76 -35.76
N GLU A 128 -69.01 45.55 -34.74
CA GLU A 128 -69.45 46.95 -34.64
C GLU A 128 -68.79 47.87 -35.68
N SER A 129 -67.68 47.41 -36.28
CA SER A 129 -66.98 48.07 -37.37
C SER A 129 -66.08 47.09 -38.13
N ILE A 130 -65.58 47.52 -39.30
CA ILE A 130 -64.55 46.77 -40.05
C ILE A 130 -63.29 46.56 -39.17
N SER A 131 -62.94 47.53 -38.33
CA SER A 131 -61.81 47.44 -37.39
C SER A 131 -62.01 46.36 -36.33
N ASP A 132 -63.23 46.25 -35.79
CA ASP A 132 -63.63 45.20 -34.84
C ASP A 132 -63.60 43.81 -35.51
N ALA A 133 -64.14 43.68 -36.73
CA ALA A 133 -64.06 42.43 -37.49
C ALA A 133 -62.62 41.96 -37.72
N VAL A 134 -61.72 42.87 -38.11
CA VAL A 134 -60.28 42.59 -38.27
C VAL A 134 -59.64 42.21 -36.93
N GLY A 135 -59.96 42.91 -35.84
CA GLY A 135 -59.49 42.58 -34.48
C GLY A 135 -59.92 41.18 -34.03
N ARG A 136 -61.18 40.79 -34.28
CA ARG A 136 -61.71 39.45 -33.97
C ARG A 136 -61.00 38.36 -34.78
N VAL A 137 -60.74 38.57 -36.07
CA VAL A 137 -59.96 37.63 -36.90
C VAL A 137 -58.52 37.51 -36.40
N GLN A 138 -57.88 38.62 -36.04
CA GLN A 138 -56.52 38.61 -35.47
C GLN A 138 -56.46 37.87 -34.12
N ALA A 139 -57.46 38.07 -33.25
CA ALA A 139 -57.55 37.36 -31.97
C ALA A 139 -57.75 35.84 -32.15
N ILE A 140 -58.66 35.42 -33.04
CA ILE A 140 -58.87 33.99 -33.36
C ILE A 140 -57.59 33.37 -33.94
N SER A 141 -56.94 34.06 -34.88
CA SER A 141 -55.68 33.62 -35.48
C SER A 141 -54.57 33.48 -34.42
N SER A 142 -54.42 34.47 -33.53
CA SER A 142 -53.46 34.44 -32.43
C SER A 142 -53.68 33.27 -31.46
N ILE A 143 -54.95 32.99 -31.09
CA ILE A 143 -55.30 31.84 -30.23
C ILE A 143 -54.99 30.51 -30.93
N LEU A 144 -55.28 30.39 -32.22
CA LEU A 144 -54.97 29.18 -33.02
C LEU A 144 -53.45 28.98 -33.17
N THR A 145 -52.69 30.04 -33.43
CA THR A 145 -51.22 30.00 -33.50
C THR A 145 -50.63 29.58 -32.15
N ALA A 146 -51.02 30.24 -31.06
CA ALA A 146 -50.54 29.90 -29.72
C ALA A 146 -50.89 28.44 -29.34
N ASN A 147 -52.10 27.96 -29.65
CA ASN A 147 -52.46 26.56 -29.43
C ASN A 147 -51.57 25.59 -30.24
N ASN A 148 -51.20 25.94 -31.48
CA ASN A 148 -50.32 25.13 -32.32
C ASN A 148 -48.89 25.11 -31.74
N ASP A 149 -48.33 26.28 -31.43
CA ASP A 149 -47.00 26.43 -30.82
C ASP A 149 -46.90 25.66 -29.49
N LEU A 150 -47.93 25.74 -28.64
CA LEU A 150 -47.97 24.99 -27.39
C LEU A 150 -48.02 23.47 -27.59
N VAL A 151 -48.71 22.97 -28.63
CA VAL A 151 -48.74 21.54 -28.98
C VAL A 151 -47.40 21.10 -29.58
N LYS A 152 -46.76 21.94 -30.38
CA LYS A 152 -45.41 21.73 -30.92
C LYS A 152 -44.37 21.62 -29.79
N GLN A 153 -44.33 22.61 -28.89
CA GLN A 153 -43.48 22.59 -27.70
C GLN A 153 -43.69 21.32 -26.88
N GLN A 154 -44.93 20.88 -26.66
CA GLN A 154 -45.22 19.64 -25.94
C GLN A 154 -44.75 18.36 -26.64
N LYS A 155 -44.63 18.36 -27.97
CA LYS A 155 -44.01 17.26 -28.72
C LYS A 155 -42.49 17.30 -28.56
N GLU A 156 -41.90 18.49 -28.58
CA GLU A 156 -40.46 18.72 -28.38
C GLU A 156 -40.05 18.34 -26.93
N ASP A 157 -40.78 18.81 -25.91
CA ASP A 157 -40.67 18.42 -24.50
C ASP A 157 -40.70 16.89 -24.34
N LYS A 158 -41.73 16.21 -24.89
CA LYS A 158 -41.86 14.74 -24.79
C LYS A 158 -40.74 13.99 -25.51
N THR A 159 -40.21 14.55 -26.61
CA THR A 159 -39.08 13.94 -27.33
C THR A 159 -37.79 14.07 -26.51
N LEU A 160 -37.49 15.27 -25.99
CA LEU A 160 -36.33 15.54 -25.14
C LEU A 160 -36.33 14.68 -23.88
N VAL A 161 -37.50 14.48 -23.27
CA VAL A 161 -37.70 13.62 -22.08
C VAL A 161 -37.34 12.15 -22.37
N GLU A 162 -37.86 11.57 -23.45
CA GLU A 162 -37.58 10.16 -23.78
C GLU A 162 -36.12 9.98 -24.25
N THR A 163 -35.52 10.97 -24.93
CA THR A 163 -34.07 10.98 -25.21
C THR A 163 -33.25 10.99 -23.92
N LYS A 164 -33.45 11.97 -23.02
CA LYS A 164 -32.75 12.03 -21.71
C LYS A 164 -32.88 10.73 -20.91
N LYS A 165 -34.08 10.16 -20.88
CA LYS A 165 -34.37 8.88 -20.20
C LYS A 165 -33.59 7.71 -20.81
N SER A 166 -33.52 7.64 -22.14
CA SER A 166 -32.70 6.64 -22.86
C SER A 166 -31.21 6.84 -22.60
N ASP A 167 -30.73 8.09 -22.62
CA ASP A 167 -29.32 8.42 -22.41
C ASP A 167 -28.87 8.11 -20.97
N ILE A 168 -29.67 8.46 -19.96
CA ILE A 168 -29.42 8.12 -18.55
C ILE A 168 -29.43 6.60 -18.36
N GLN A 169 -30.39 5.87 -18.95
CA GLN A 169 -30.44 4.41 -18.86
C GLN A 169 -29.22 3.75 -19.52
N LYS A 170 -28.76 4.26 -20.66
CA LYS A 170 -27.54 3.78 -21.32
C LYS A 170 -26.30 4.07 -20.45
N ASN A 171 -26.13 5.31 -20.00
CA ASN A 171 -24.95 5.70 -19.22
C ASN A 171 -24.85 4.93 -17.89
N LEU A 172 -25.98 4.66 -17.23
CA LEU A 172 -26.00 3.80 -16.03
C LEU A 172 -25.61 2.35 -16.33
N ALA A 173 -25.96 1.80 -17.49
CA ALA A 173 -25.53 0.47 -17.92
C ALA A 173 -24.05 0.43 -18.31
N ASP A 174 -23.55 1.45 -19.03
CA ASP A 174 -22.13 1.59 -19.38
C ASP A 174 -21.25 1.68 -18.10
N ILE A 175 -21.71 2.42 -17.08
CA ILE A 175 -21.03 2.53 -15.78
C ILE A 175 -21.04 1.21 -15.01
N GLU A 176 -22.13 0.43 -15.07
CA GLU A 176 -22.19 -0.88 -14.43
C GLU A 176 -21.22 -1.87 -15.08
N GLU A 177 -21.14 -1.89 -16.42
CA GLU A 177 -20.15 -2.72 -17.12
C GLU A 177 -18.72 -2.28 -16.78
N ALA A 178 -18.42 -0.97 -16.78
CA ALA A 178 -17.11 -0.46 -16.40
C ALA A 178 -16.74 -0.84 -14.96
N THR A 179 -17.68 -0.77 -14.01
CA THR A 179 -17.48 -1.16 -12.61
C THR A 179 -17.10 -2.65 -12.50
N VAL A 180 -17.77 -3.53 -13.24
CA VAL A 180 -17.47 -4.97 -13.27
C VAL A 180 -16.10 -5.27 -13.89
N GLN A 181 -15.67 -4.52 -14.90
CA GLN A 181 -14.31 -4.69 -15.45
C GLN A 181 -13.24 -4.22 -14.46
N LEU A 182 -13.42 -3.05 -13.82
CA LEU A 182 -12.50 -2.55 -12.79
C LEU A 182 -12.37 -3.51 -11.60
N GLU A 183 -13.47 -4.09 -11.13
CA GLU A 183 -13.42 -5.06 -10.04
C GLU A 183 -12.59 -6.30 -10.39
N LYS A 184 -12.80 -6.85 -11.58
CA LYS A 184 -12.07 -7.99 -12.12
C LYS A 184 -10.60 -7.69 -12.41
N GLU A 185 -10.28 -6.45 -12.78
CA GLU A 185 -8.90 -6.01 -12.96
C GLU A 185 -8.19 -5.86 -11.61
N LYS A 186 -8.84 -5.23 -10.62
CA LYS A 186 -8.42 -5.20 -9.21
C LYS A 186 -8.15 -6.60 -8.67
N GLU A 187 -9.04 -7.58 -8.87
CA GLU A 187 -8.79 -8.98 -8.48
C GLU A 187 -7.52 -9.54 -9.12
N ASN A 188 -7.29 -9.27 -10.42
CA ASN A 188 -6.11 -9.73 -11.13
C ASN A 188 -4.81 -9.08 -10.60
N LEU A 189 -4.85 -7.80 -10.24
CA LEU A 189 -3.72 -7.10 -9.63
C LEU A 189 -3.44 -7.60 -8.22
N VAL A 190 -4.45 -7.71 -7.36
CA VAL A 190 -4.29 -8.22 -5.98
C VAL A 190 -3.71 -9.65 -5.98
N ALA A 191 -4.11 -10.50 -6.92
CA ALA A 191 -3.51 -11.83 -7.10
C ALA A 191 -2.02 -11.77 -7.51
N LYS A 192 -1.66 -10.93 -8.49
CA LYS A 192 -0.26 -10.68 -8.89
C LYS A 192 0.57 -10.10 -7.72
N GLN A 193 -0.01 -9.25 -6.89
CA GLN A 193 0.67 -8.65 -5.73
C GLN A 193 0.99 -9.70 -4.66
N ALA A 194 0.07 -10.64 -4.43
CA ALA A 194 0.33 -11.80 -3.57
C ALA A 194 1.48 -12.68 -4.12
N ASP A 195 1.45 -13.00 -5.42
CA ASP A 195 2.54 -13.76 -6.08
C ASP A 195 3.90 -13.04 -5.98
N LEU A 196 3.93 -11.71 -6.19
CA LEU A 196 5.14 -10.89 -6.06
C LEU A 196 5.64 -10.79 -4.62
N ASN A 197 4.75 -10.71 -3.64
CA ASN A 197 5.12 -10.68 -2.21
C ASN A 197 5.67 -12.03 -1.72
N VAL A 198 5.12 -13.16 -2.22
CA VAL A 198 5.71 -14.49 -1.99
C VAL A 198 7.09 -14.59 -2.63
N LEU A 199 7.24 -14.16 -3.89
CA LEU A 199 8.53 -14.13 -4.57
C LEU A 199 9.54 -13.22 -3.83
N LYS A 200 9.11 -12.05 -3.32
CA LYS A 200 9.96 -11.17 -2.53
C LYS A 200 10.48 -11.88 -1.28
N ALA A 201 9.60 -12.54 -0.52
CA ALA A 201 9.99 -13.28 0.69
C ALA A 201 10.94 -14.45 0.38
N GLU A 202 10.73 -15.16 -0.73
CA GLU A 202 11.64 -16.21 -1.20
C GLU A 202 13.04 -15.63 -1.52
N VAL A 203 13.11 -14.51 -2.24
CA VAL A 203 14.39 -13.85 -2.59
C VAL A 203 15.09 -13.25 -1.37
N ASP A 204 14.36 -12.67 -0.43
CA ASP A 204 14.92 -12.16 0.82
C ASP A 204 15.54 -13.31 1.65
N SER A 205 14.93 -14.51 1.59
CA SER A 205 15.45 -15.74 2.20
C SER A 205 16.67 -16.30 1.43
N GLU A 206 16.63 -16.36 0.10
CA GLU A 206 17.79 -16.74 -0.74
C GLU A 206 19.00 -15.84 -0.43
N THR A 207 18.79 -14.52 -0.37
CA THR A 207 19.82 -13.52 -0.10
C THR A 207 20.44 -13.72 1.29
N SER A 208 19.60 -13.92 2.30
CA SER A 208 20.03 -14.16 3.68
C SER A 208 20.86 -15.45 3.81
N GLY A 209 20.46 -16.51 3.10
CA GLY A 209 21.22 -17.78 3.04
C GLY A 209 22.57 -17.64 2.35
N ALA A 210 22.63 -16.88 1.25
CA ALA A 210 23.86 -16.59 0.53
C ALA A 210 24.85 -15.75 1.35
N GLU A 211 24.38 -14.72 2.07
CA GLU A 211 25.21 -13.90 2.95
C GLU A 211 25.74 -14.68 4.16
N SER A 212 24.90 -15.53 4.78
CA SER A 212 25.33 -16.44 5.85
C SER A 212 26.40 -17.45 5.37
N SER A 213 26.25 -17.96 4.14
CA SER A 213 27.23 -18.85 3.50
C SER A 213 28.56 -18.13 3.24
N LYS A 214 28.53 -16.89 2.74
CA LYS A 214 29.73 -16.06 2.58
C LYS A 214 30.45 -15.83 3.91
N ASN A 215 29.73 -15.47 4.97
CA ASN A 215 30.29 -15.22 6.29
C ASN A 215 30.98 -16.50 6.85
N THR A 216 30.38 -17.66 6.62
CA THR A 216 30.97 -18.96 6.99
C THR A 216 32.29 -19.24 6.24
N LEU A 217 32.36 -18.93 4.94
CA LEU A 217 33.59 -19.07 4.14
C LEU A 217 34.69 -18.09 4.60
N LEU A 218 34.35 -16.84 4.90
CA LEU A 218 35.28 -15.84 5.43
C LEU A 218 35.87 -16.27 6.77
N LYS A 219 35.05 -16.83 7.67
CA LYS A 219 35.52 -17.40 8.94
C LYS A 219 36.50 -18.56 8.72
N GLN A 220 36.19 -19.48 7.81
CA GLN A 220 37.09 -20.60 7.47
C GLN A 220 38.42 -20.12 6.88
N GLN A 221 38.39 -19.10 6.00
CA GLN A 221 39.59 -18.46 5.46
C GLN A 221 40.46 -17.86 6.58
N GLN A 222 39.85 -17.14 7.53
CA GLN A 222 40.55 -16.52 8.66
C GLN A 222 41.16 -17.57 9.61
N GLU A 223 40.44 -18.65 9.91
CA GLU A 223 40.91 -19.75 10.76
C GLU A 223 42.10 -20.49 10.11
N ALA A 224 42.03 -20.76 8.80
CA ALA A 224 43.13 -21.37 8.04
C ALA A 224 44.39 -20.47 8.00
N LEU A 225 44.21 -19.18 7.76
CA LEU A 225 45.31 -18.20 7.69
C LEU A 225 46.00 -18.05 9.06
N LYS A 226 45.23 -18.03 10.15
CA LYS A 226 45.78 -18.08 11.52
C LYS A 226 46.59 -19.35 11.77
N ALA A 227 46.07 -20.52 11.39
CA ALA A 227 46.78 -21.80 11.54
C ALA A 227 48.09 -21.85 10.73
N GLN A 228 48.13 -21.24 9.54
CA GLN A 228 49.37 -21.09 8.76
C GLN A 228 50.40 -20.22 9.50
N LEU A 229 50.00 -19.05 10.02
CA LEU A 229 50.90 -18.15 10.75
C LEU A 229 51.49 -18.84 12.00
N GLU A 230 50.69 -19.60 12.74
CA GLU A 230 51.17 -20.41 13.86
C GLU A 230 52.15 -21.53 13.43
N SER A 231 51.91 -22.17 12.28
CA SER A 231 52.82 -23.18 11.72
C SER A 231 54.16 -22.58 11.29
N GLU A 232 54.15 -21.41 10.65
CA GLU A 232 55.36 -20.70 10.25
C GLU A 232 56.14 -20.15 11.44
N ALA A 233 55.45 -19.68 12.49
CA ALA A 233 56.09 -19.26 13.74
C ALA A 233 56.84 -20.43 14.38
N LYS A 234 56.19 -21.60 14.53
CA LYS A 234 56.80 -22.84 15.07
C LYS A 234 58.05 -23.26 14.27
N LYS A 235 57.95 -23.29 12.93
CA LYS A 235 59.09 -23.59 12.04
C LYS A 235 60.22 -22.57 12.13
N LYS A 236 59.94 -21.29 12.41
CA LYS A 236 60.96 -20.25 12.64
C LYS A 236 61.65 -20.41 14.01
N THR A 237 60.93 -20.83 15.05
CA THR A 237 61.54 -21.15 16.35
C THR A 237 62.40 -22.43 16.31
N GLU A 238 61.94 -23.50 15.65
CA GLU A 238 62.70 -24.74 15.47
C GLU A 238 64.03 -24.51 14.75
N LYS A 239 64.01 -23.72 13.66
CA LYS A 239 65.23 -23.34 12.92
C LYS A 239 66.20 -22.47 13.72
N LYS A 240 65.72 -21.69 14.70
CA LYS A 240 66.60 -20.98 15.65
C LYS A 240 67.20 -21.92 16.70
N ALA A 241 66.44 -22.89 17.19
CA ALA A 241 66.95 -23.86 18.16
C ALA A 241 68.09 -24.71 17.59
N THR A 242 67.94 -25.23 16.36
CA THR A 242 68.99 -26.03 15.70
C THR A 242 70.25 -25.24 15.35
N ALA A 243 70.15 -23.92 15.13
CA ALA A 243 71.29 -23.07 14.82
C ALA A 243 72.16 -22.74 16.05
N SER A 244 71.66 -22.97 17.27
CA SER A 244 72.35 -22.64 18.53
C SER A 244 73.10 -23.82 19.16
N SER A 245 73.29 -24.93 18.41
CA SER A 245 73.83 -26.20 18.92
C SER A 245 75.17 -26.61 18.30
N GLN A 246 76.09 -25.65 18.15
CA GLN A 246 77.46 -25.90 17.69
C GLN A 246 78.47 -25.40 18.75
N PRO A 247 79.34 -26.26 19.30
CA PRO A 247 80.11 -25.93 20.51
C PRO A 247 81.34 -25.04 20.21
N GLU A 248 81.55 -24.03 21.04
CA GLU A 248 82.74 -23.19 21.00
C GLU A 248 83.99 -23.95 21.48
N LYS A 249 85.09 -23.80 20.72
CA LYS A 249 86.47 -23.94 21.20
C LYS A 249 87.37 -22.97 20.44
N GLN A 250 87.79 -21.88 21.09
CA GLN A 250 89.17 -21.62 21.55
C GLN A 250 89.23 -20.17 22.08
N ALA A 251 90.15 -19.85 22.99
CA ALA A 251 90.10 -18.62 23.79
C ALA A 251 91.31 -17.68 23.59
N ALA A 252 91.09 -16.40 23.93
CA ALA A 252 92.08 -15.32 24.10
C ALA A 252 92.76 -14.81 22.79
N GLN A 253 93.34 -13.60 22.73
CA GLN A 253 93.70 -12.66 23.81
C GLN A 253 93.76 -11.19 23.31
N SER A 254 93.71 -10.23 24.25
CA SER A 254 94.24 -8.84 24.16
C SER A 254 93.47 -7.78 23.35
N GLN A 255 93.60 -6.46 23.61
CA GLN A 255 93.76 -5.66 24.86
C GLN A 255 93.71 -4.14 24.52
N VAL A 256 93.19 -3.28 25.42
CA VAL A 256 93.37 -1.78 25.52
C VAL A 256 93.03 -0.87 24.29
N THR A 257 92.79 0.45 24.35
CA THR A 257 92.27 1.42 25.38
C THR A 257 92.10 2.81 24.70
N ASP A 258 91.00 3.53 24.99
CA ASP A 258 90.75 5.00 24.81
C ASP A 258 90.97 5.63 23.40
N GLU A 259 90.57 6.86 23.04
CA GLU A 259 89.81 7.96 23.69
C GLU A 259 89.06 8.83 22.62
N GLN A 260 88.17 9.73 23.06
CA GLN A 260 87.88 11.13 22.61
C GLN A 260 88.23 11.67 21.17
N THR A 261 87.56 12.69 20.55
CA THR A 261 86.54 13.69 20.99
C THR A 261 85.78 14.33 19.79
N THR A 262 84.50 14.72 19.97
CA THR A 262 83.86 15.94 19.35
C THR A 262 83.69 15.93 17.80
N THR A 263 83.02 16.82 17.03
CA THR A 263 82.45 18.21 17.08
C THR A 263 81.37 18.32 15.95
N THR A 264 80.33 19.19 15.89
CA THR A 264 79.61 20.09 16.82
C THR A 264 78.21 20.48 16.24
N THR A 265 77.17 20.63 17.09
CA THR A 265 75.92 21.44 16.85
C THR A 265 74.98 21.04 15.67
N THR A 266 73.72 21.48 15.55
CA THR A 266 72.93 22.51 16.28
C THR A 266 71.42 22.20 16.27
N ASN A 267 70.71 22.58 17.35
CA ASN A 267 69.39 23.27 17.40
C ASN A 267 68.13 22.73 16.65
N ASN A 268 66.90 22.86 17.20
CA ASN A 268 66.45 23.18 18.56
C ASN A 268 64.91 22.97 18.67
N THR A 269 64.32 23.12 19.89
CA THR A 269 63.03 23.83 20.15
C THR A 269 61.73 23.25 19.52
N THR A 270 60.60 22.99 20.19
CA THR A 270 60.07 23.18 21.58
C THR A 270 58.63 22.58 21.58
N ASP A 271 57.96 22.18 22.67
CA ASP A 271 58.35 21.80 24.05
C ASP A 271 57.11 21.19 24.78
N THR A 272 57.27 20.69 26.02
CA THR A 272 56.37 20.96 27.21
C THR A 272 54.83 20.81 27.04
N ASN A 273 54.06 20.04 27.84
CA ASN A 273 54.27 19.33 29.12
C ASN A 273 52.94 18.62 29.53
N ASN A 274 52.71 17.93 30.66
CA ASN A 274 53.50 17.38 31.79
C ASN A 274 52.65 16.26 32.47
N THR A 275 53.24 15.43 33.34
CA THR A 275 52.62 14.67 34.48
C THR A 275 51.36 13.80 34.25
N GLY A 276 51.25 12.56 34.75
CA GLY A 276 52.17 11.74 35.58
C GLY A 276 51.53 11.30 36.90
N ASP A 277 51.71 10.01 37.26
CA ASP A 277 51.37 9.36 38.56
C ASP A 277 49.89 9.38 39.01
N THR A 278 49.39 8.62 40.00
CA THR A 278 49.57 7.22 40.51
C THR A 278 48.22 6.82 41.16
N ASN A 279 47.85 5.58 41.53
CA ASN A 279 48.43 4.22 41.53
C ASN A 279 47.28 3.22 41.23
N SER A 280 47.46 2.03 40.65
CA SER A 280 48.01 0.76 41.20
C SER A 280 47.23 0.12 42.38
N SER A 281 47.10 -1.21 42.32
CA SER A 281 46.43 -2.15 43.25
C SER A 281 44.89 -2.06 43.36
N GLY A 282 44.09 -3.09 43.06
CA GLY A 282 44.36 -4.34 42.33
C GLY A 282 43.73 -5.61 42.94
N SER A 283 43.30 -6.54 42.07
CA SER A 283 42.96 -7.95 42.34
C SER A 283 41.73 -8.27 43.21
N ASN A 284 41.07 -9.45 43.09
CA ASN A 284 40.84 -10.33 41.94
C ASN A 284 39.70 -11.34 42.27
N SER A 285 39.01 -11.86 41.25
CA SER A 285 38.21 -13.11 41.21
C SER A 285 37.07 -13.39 42.20
N ASN A 286 35.91 -13.73 41.60
CA ASN A 286 34.99 -14.84 41.92
C ASN A 286 34.60 -15.13 43.39
N ASN A 287 33.28 -15.19 43.65
CA ASN A 287 32.52 -16.39 43.28
C ASN A 287 31.01 -16.13 43.08
N GLN A 288 30.27 -17.13 42.59
CA GLN A 288 28.81 -17.11 42.45
C GLN A 288 28.11 -17.57 43.73
N GLU A 289 26.94 -16.99 44.05
CA GLU A 289 25.76 -17.79 44.44
C GLU A 289 24.44 -17.03 44.22
N VAL A 290 23.30 -17.68 44.51
CA VAL A 290 21.97 -17.34 43.97
C VAL A 290 21.04 -16.72 45.02
N THR A 291 20.39 -15.59 44.70
CA THR A 291 19.13 -15.18 45.37
C THR A 291 18.05 -14.67 44.41
N LYS A 292 16.90 -15.33 44.51
CA LYS A 292 15.56 -15.08 43.97
C LYS A 292 15.19 -13.62 43.57
N PRO A 293 14.56 -13.38 42.40
CA PRO A 293 13.94 -12.09 42.05
C PRO A 293 12.71 -11.74 42.92
N SER A 294 12.43 -10.45 43.08
CA SER A 294 11.21 -9.96 43.74
C SER A 294 10.00 -10.02 42.80
N GLU A 295 8.86 -10.52 43.29
CA GLU A 295 7.60 -10.56 42.54
C GLU A 295 6.82 -9.25 42.71
N THR A 296 6.83 -8.39 41.70
CA THR A 296 5.80 -7.34 41.56
C THR A 296 4.51 -8.00 41.07
N PRO A 297 3.36 -7.85 41.76
CA PRO A 297 2.13 -8.55 41.38
C PRO A 297 1.67 -8.18 39.96
N LYS A 298 1.56 -9.18 39.07
CA LYS A 298 0.84 -9.00 37.80
C LYS A 298 -0.64 -8.80 38.08
N GLN A 299 -1.16 -7.64 37.71
CA GLN A 299 -2.60 -7.42 37.58
C GLN A 299 -3.18 -8.46 36.59
N PRO A 300 -4.40 -8.99 36.79
CA PRO A 300 -4.94 -10.02 35.91
C PRO A 300 -5.04 -9.51 34.47
N VAL A 301 -4.31 -10.16 33.56
CA VAL A 301 -4.49 -9.93 32.12
C VAL A 301 -5.83 -10.55 31.75
N VAL A 302 -6.87 -9.72 31.65
CA VAL A 302 -8.17 -10.11 31.11
C VAL A 302 -7.92 -10.63 29.69
N PRO A 303 -8.40 -11.84 29.32
CA PRO A 303 -8.22 -12.35 27.96
C PRO A 303 -8.87 -11.38 26.96
N PRO A 304 -8.29 -11.18 25.76
CA PRO A 304 -8.85 -10.25 24.77
C PRO A 304 -10.31 -10.56 24.47
N VAL A 305 -11.16 -9.54 24.42
CA VAL A 305 -12.56 -9.71 24.02
C VAL A 305 -12.59 -10.17 22.56
N THR A 306 -13.16 -11.34 22.30
CA THR A 306 -13.20 -11.92 20.96
C THR A 306 -14.49 -11.58 20.22
N SER A 307 -14.46 -11.66 18.90
CA SER A 307 -15.60 -11.45 18.01
C SER A 307 -15.63 -12.51 16.91
N GLY A 308 -16.83 -12.82 16.42
CA GLY A 308 -17.04 -13.64 15.22
C GLY A 308 -16.69 -12.90 13.92
N ASP A 309 -16.36 -11.61 14.00
CA ASP A 309 -15.98 -10.76 12.88
C ASP A 309 -14.69 -11.24 12.18
N ALA A 310 -14.75 -11.36 10.85
CA ALA A 310 -13.65 -11.90 10.05
C ALA A 310 -12.46 -10.94 9.94
N THR A 311 -12.70 -9.63 9.87
CA THR A 311 -11.66 -8.59 9.71
C THR A 311 -10.85 -8.46 10.99
N PHE A 312 -11.55 -8.48 12.14
CA PHE A 312 -10.96 -8.60 13.47
C PHE A 312 -10.08 -9.85 13.63
N GLN A 313 -10.56 -11.01 13.19
CA GLN A 313 -9.78 -12.25 13.25
C GLN A 313 -8.55 -12.20 12.34
N ALA A 314 -8.67 -11.67 11.13
CA ALA A 314 -7.55 -11.48 10.21
C ALA A 314 -6.50 -10.49 10.74
N LEU A 315 -6.92 -9.34 11.29
CA LEU A 315 -6.02 -8.38 11.94
C LEU A 315 -5.26 -9.03 13.11
N ASN A 316 -5.95 -9.78 13.96
CA ASN A 316 -5.31 -10.45 15.09
C ASN A 316 -4.36 -11.58 14.67
N ALA A 317 -4.67 -12.31 13.59
CA ALA A 317 -3.74 -13.27 13.00
C ALA A 317 -2.49 -12.58 12.45
N LEU A 318 -2.65 -11.49 11.69
CA LEU A 318 -1.56 -10.69 11.13
C LEU A 318 -0.66 -10.10 12.24
N ARG A 319 -1.25 -9.49 13.26
CA ARG A 319 -0.52 -8.95 14.42
C ARG A 319 0.26 -10.03 15.16
N THR A 320 -0.36 -11.17 15.44
CA THR A 320 0.29 -12.30 16.11
C THR A 320 1.46 -12.85 15.28
N ALA A 321 1.30 -12.96 13.96
CA ALA A 321 2.36 -13.39 13.06
C ALA A 321 3.56 -12.43 13.01
N ASN A 322 3.33 -11.13 13.24
CA ASN A 322 4.37 -10.10 13.36
C ASN A 322 4.86 -9.89 14.81
N GLY A 323 4.50 -10.78 15.75
CA GLY A 323 4.96 -10.73 17.15
C GLY A 323 4.30 -9.64 18.01
N LEU A 324 3.23 -9.01 17.53
CA LEU A 324 2.45 -8.02 18.28
C LEU A 324 1.36 -8.69 19.12
N ASN A 325 0.95 -8.00 20.19
CA ASN A 325 -0.17 -8.46 21.01
C ASN A 325 -1.49 -8.41 20.23
N PRO A 326 -2.36 -9.43 20.37
CA PRO A 326 -3.72 -9.38 19.85
C PRO A 326 -4.55 -8.32 20.60
N VAL A 327 -5.44 -7.67 19.85
CA VAL A 327 -6.32 -6.59 20.31
C VAL A 327 -7.70 -7.13 20.67
N SER A 328 -8.38 -6.45 21.59
CA SER A 328 -9.76 -6.76 21.97
C SER A 328 -10.76 -6.13 21.01
N TRP A 329 -11.86 -6.83 20.75
CA TRP A 329 -13.01 -6.25 20.07
C TRP A 329 -13.72 -5.23 20.96
N ASP A 330 -14.02 -4.05 20.41
CA ASP A 330 -14.80 -3.01 21.07
C ASP A 330 -16.04 -2.68 20.22
N ALA A 331 -17.22 -2.98 20.79
CA ALA A 331 -18.50 -2.78 20.12
C ALA A 331 -18.86 -1.28 19.95
N GLY A 332 -18.28 -0.39 20.77
CA GLY A 332 -18.42 1.06 20.61
C GLY A 332 -17.62 1.57 19.42
N LEU A 333 -16.38 1.11 19.26
CA LEU A 333 -15.56 1.39 18.07
C LEU A 333 -16.23 0.83 16.80
N ALA A 334 -16.80 -0.39 16.86
CA ALA A 334 -17.49 -0.98 15.71
C ALA A 334 -18.77 -0.21 15.31
N ALA A 335 -19.52 0.29 16.30
CA ALA A 335 -20.68 1.15 16.05
C ALA A 335 -20.26 2.51 15.44
N ALA A 336 -19.18 3.12 15.94
CA ALA A 336 -18.62 4.36 15.40
C ALA A 336 -18.11 4.17 13.96
N ALA A 337 -17.37 3.09 13.69
CA ALA A 337 -16.89 2.72 12.37
C ALA A 337 -18.06 2.46 11.40
N THR A 338 -19.15 1.83 11.85
CA THR A 338 -20.36 1.62 11.03
C THR A 338 -21.04 2.95 10.70
N SER A 339 -21.17 3.86 11.67
CA SER A 339 -21.70 5.21 11.42
C SER A 339 -20.81 6.03 10.48
N ARG A 340 -19.49 5.80 10.52
CA ARG A 340 -18.50 6.45 9.65
C ARG A 340 -18.54 5.89 8.22
N ALA A 341 -18.68 4.57 8.05
CA ALA A 341 -18.89 3.93 6.75
C ALA A 341 -20.20 4.41 6.08
N ALA A 342 -21.25 4.66 6.88
CA ALA A 342 -22.53 5.15 6.35
C ALA A 342 -22.44 6.53 5.68
N ILE A 343 -21.59 7.45 6.15
CA ILE A 343 -21.39 8.76 5.48
C ILE A 343 -20.47 8.67 4.25
N MET A 344 -19.87 7.51 3.99
CA MET A 344 -18.91 7.27 2.90
C MET A 344 -19.51 6.52 1.71
N GLN A 345 -20.81 6.14 1.71
CA GLN A 345 -21.40 5.31 0.64
C GLN A 345 -21.25 5.85 -0.80
N ASN A 346 -21.12 7.18 -0.97
CA ASN A 346 -20.86 7.81 -2.26
C ASN A 346 -19.35 7.97 -2.56
N TYR A 347 -18.51 7.12 -1.94
CA TYR A 347 -17.06 7.09 -2.09
C TYR A 347 -16.39 8.44 -1.76
N GLN A 348 -16.99 9.18 -0.82
CA GLN A 348 -16.51 10.47 -0.34
C GLN A 348 -15.71 10.28 0.96
N VAL A 349 -14.38 10.26 0.84
CA VAL A 349 -13.48 10.28 2.00
C VAL A 349 -13.61 11.64 2.72
N PRO A 350 -14.03 11.68 4.00
CA PRO A 350 -14.11 12.91 4.77
C PRO A 350 -12.73 13.54 4.94
N SER A 351 -12.63 14.87 4.84
CA SER A 351 -11.32 15.56 4.88
C SER A 351 -10.58 15.45 6.22
N ASP A 352 -11.26 15.10 7.31
CA ASP A 352 -10.60 14.83 8.60
C ASP A 352 -9.81 13.52 8.58
N HIS A 353 -10.18 12.53 7.75
CA HIS A 353 -9.56 11.20 7.66
C HIS A 353 -8.01 11.27 7.58
N TRP A 354 -7.47 12.13 6.72
CA TRP A 354 -6.03 12.30 6.49
C TRP A 354 -5.23 12.81 7.70
N ASN A 355 -5.90 13.16 8.81
CA ASN A 355 -5.31 13.60 10.06
C ASN A 355 -5.57 12.62 11.22
N ARG A 356 -6.14 11.44 10.94
CA ARG A 356 -6.50 10.42 11.93
C ARG A 356 -5.45 9.33 12.03
N GLY A 357 -4.93 9.11 13.24
CA GLY A 357 -4.10 7.94 13.56
C GLY A 357 -4.89 6.74 14.09
N ASP A 358 -6.20 6.90 14.30
CA ASP A 358 -7.12 5.90 14.86
C ASP A 358 -8.01 5.21 13.80
N GLU A 359 -8.00 5.69 12.56
CA GLU A 359 -8.91 5.28 11.50
C GLU A 359 -8.19 4.72 10.26
N VAL A 360 -8.70 3.60 9.74
CA VAL A 360 -8.36 3.07 8.41
C VAL A 360 -9.63 2.89 7.59
N ILE A 361 -9.55 3.06 6.27
CA ILE A 361 -10.68 2.92 5.36
C ILE A 361 -10.33 2.06 4.15
N ALA A 362 -11.33 1.38 3.60
CA ALA A 362 -11.23 0.68 2.33
C ALA A 362 -12.57 0.73 1.59
N PHE A 363 -12.49 0.69 0.26
CA PHE A 363 -13.64 0.59 -0.62
C PHE A 363 -13.39 -0.55 -1.62
N MET A 364 -14.43 -1.26 -2.04
CA MET A 364 -14.33 -2.37 -3.02
C MET A 364 -13.45 -3.55 -2.54
N PHE A 365 -13.26 -3.72 -1.23
CA PHE A 365 -12.58 -4.87 -0.63
C PHE A 365 -13.55 -5.73 0.18
N ALA A 366 -13.34 -7.04 0.15
CA ALA A 366 -14.12 -7.96 0.97
C ALA A 366 -13.66 -7.92 2.45
N PRO A 367 -14.59 -8.01 3.43
CA PRO A 367 -14.24 -8.19 4.83
C PRO A 367 -13.35 -9.41 5.09
N GLY A 368 -12.59 -9.38 6.19
CA GLY A 368 -11.63 -10.42 6.53
C GLY A 368 -10.26 -10.20 5.91
N ASN A 369 -9.61 -11.30 5.50
CA ASN A 369 -8.21 -11.30 5.09
C ASN A 369 -7.94 -10.46 3.82
N SER A 370 -8.96 -10.18 2.98
CA SER A 370 -8.76 -9.41 1.74
C SER A 370 -8.46 -7.94 2.00
N VAL A 371 -9.12 -7.30 2.97
CA VAL A 371 -8.87 -5.89 3.31
C VAL A 371 -7.63 -5.72 4.18
N ILE A 372 -7.43 -6.62 5.16
CA ILE A 372 -6.22 -6.66 6.00
C ILE A 372 -4.95 -6.84 5.16
N MET A 373 -4.94 -7.79 4.21
CA MET A 373 -3.80 -7.96 3.31
C MET A 373 -3.74 -6.94 2.16
N ALA A 374 -4.71 -6.03 2.03
CA ALA A 374 -4.55 -4.84 1.20
C ALA A 374 -3.74 -3.80 1.97
N TRP A 375 -4.27 -3.35 3.12
CA TRP A 375 -3.64 -2.39 4.03
C TRP A 375 -2.21 -2.80 4.41
N TYR A 376 -1.95 -4.07 4.73
CA TYR A 376 -0.62 -4.56 5.11
C TYR A 376 0.43 -4.45 3.99
N ASN A 377 0.00 -4.44 2.72
CA ASN A 377 0.86 -4.48 1.55
C ASN A 377 0.98 -3.13 0.83
N GLU A 378 0.38 -2.06 1.36
CA GLU A 378 0.57 -0.69 0.86
C GLU A 378 1.98 -0.16 1.20
N THR A 379 2.71 0.34 0.21
CA THR A 379 4.04 0.95 0.37
C THR A 379 4.19 2.33 -0.29
N ASN A 380 3.16 2.79 -1.01
CA ASN A 380 3.12 4.11 -1.68
C ASN A 380 2.08 5.08 -1.07
N MET A 381 1.78 4.98 0.23
CA MET A 381 0.83 5.86 0.93
C MET A 381 1.44 7.21 1.28
N SER A 382 0.63 8.29 1.19
CA SER A 382 1.00 9.70 1.45
C SER A 382 1.18 10.03 2.96
N SER A 383 1.97 9.21 3.64
CA SER A 383 2.19 9.18 5.08
C SER A 383 3.69 9.37 5.42
N PRO A 384 4.06 9.75 6.66
CA PRO A 384 5.47 9.95 7.04
C PRO A 384 6.38 8.71 6.92
N SER A 385 5.78 7.52 6.86
CA SER A 385 6.44 6.22 6.71
C SER A 385 6.44 5.67 5.27
N GLY A 386 5.55 6.18 4.42
CA GLY A 386 5.17 5.57 3.14
C GLY A 386 4.14 4.42 3.26
N THR A 387 3.87 3.91 4.47
CA THR A 387 3.11 2.66 4.67
C THR A 387 1.71 2.82 5.27
N GLY A 388 1.30 4.04 5.66
CA GLY A 388 -0.12 4.40 5.81
C GLY A 388 -0.96 3.47 6.69
N HIS A 389 -1.92 2.76 6.10
CA HIS A 389 -2.82 1.86 6.84
C HIS A 389 -2.06 0.72 7.57
N ARG A 390 -0.94 0.25 7.00
CA ARG A 390 -0.06 -0.74 7.63
C ARG A 390 0.49 -0.29 8.99
N ASP A 391 0.71 1.02 9.18
CA ASP A 391 1.22 1.56 10.46
C ASP A 391 0.16 1.44 11.57
N TRP A 392 -1.13 1.59 11.22
CA TRP A 392 -2.25 1.38 12.13
C TRP A 392 -2.37 -0.10 12.50
N GLU A 393 -2.26 -1.02 11.52
CA GLU A 393 -2.30 -2.46 11.78
C GLU A 393 -1.14 -2.93 12.66
N MET A 394 0.05 -2.39 12.42
CA MET A 394 1.29 -2.68 13.14
C MET A 394 1.47 -1.87 14.43
N ASN A 395 0.53 -0.98 14.78
CA ASN A 395 0.64 -0.10 15.94
C ASN A 395 0.77 -0.92 17.24
N PRO A 396 1.92 -0.88 17.95
CA PRO A 396 2.12 -1.69 19.16
C PRO A 396 1.30 -1.18 20.35
N ASN A 397 0.80 0.06 20.29
CA ASN A 397 0.00 0.68 21.33
C ASN A 397 -1.51 0.44 21.16
N MET A 398 -1.96 -0.07 20.01
CA MET A 398 -3.36 -0.44 19.82
C MET A 398 -3.72 -1.58 20.78
N THR A 399 -4.78 -1.38 21.55
CA THR A 399 -5.32 -2.32 22.56
C THR A 399 -6.70 -2.85 22.17
N ARG A 400 -7.49 -2.03 21.47
CA ARG A 400 -8.86 -2.29 21.07
C ARG A 400 -9.08 -1.89 19.61
N VAL A 401 -10.03 -2.57 18.97
CA VAL A 401 -10.44 -2.28 17.59
C VAL A 401 -11.93 -2.59 17.40
N GLY A 402 -12.57 -1.88 16.47
CA GLY A 402 -13.88 -2.24 15.95
C GLY A 402 -13.96 -1.94 14.47
N PHE A 403 -14.66 -2.80 13.73
CA PHE A 403 -14.87 -2.67 12.28
C PHE A 403 -16.35 -2.39 11.98
N GLY A 404 -16.60 -1.62 10.92
CA GLY A 404 -17.92 -1.31 10.41
C GLY A 404 -18.00 -1.42 8.90
N TYR A 405 -19.15 -1.85 8.40
CA TYR A 405 -19.36 -2.20 7.00
C TYR A 405 -20.68 -1.61 6.49
N VAL A 406 -20.64 -0.85 5.38
CA VAL A 406 -21.85 -0.32 4.74
C VAL A 406 -21.69 -0.34 3.23
N GLY A 407 -22.33 -1.32 2.57
CA GLY A 407 -22.04 -1.64 1.17
C GLY A 407 -20.59 -2.13 1.04
N ASP A 408 -19.87 -1.62 0.04
CA ASP A 408 -18.47 -1.97 -0.23
C ASP A 408 -17.47 -1.15 0.62
N VAL A 409 -17.98 -0.31 1.52
CA VAL A 409 -17.17 0.52 2.43
C VAL A 409 -16.84 -0.25 3.71
N ILE A 410 -15.56 -0.32 4.04
CA ILE A 410 -15.04 -0.84 5.31
C ILE A 410 -14.34 0.29 6.06
N VAL A 411 -14.63 0.45 7.35
CA VAL A 411 -13.91 1.34 8.27
C VAL A 411 -13.42 0.54 9.46
N GLY A 412 -12.18 0.76 9.88
CA GLY A 412 -11.61 0.29 11.14
C GLY A 412 -11.30 1.45 12.07
N HIS A 413 -11.74 1.37 13.34
CA HIS A 413 -11.40 2.32 14.40
C HIS A 413 -10.64 1.61 15.53
N SER A 414 -9.60 2.25 16.07
CA SER A 414 -8.71 1.68 17.11
C SER A 414 -8.60 2.55 18.38
N ALA A 415 -8.18 1.94 19.50
CA ALA A 415 -7.92 2.61 20.79
C ALA A 415 -7.06 1.78 21.77
#